data_AF-A0A7J7L4X9-F1
#
_entry.id   AF-A0A7J7L4X9-F1
#
_cell.length_a   1.000
_cell.length_b   1.000
_cell.length_c   1.000
_cell.angle_alpha   90.00
_cell.angle_beta   90.00
_cell.angle_gamma   90.00
#
_symmetry.space_group_name_H-M   'P 1'
#
loop_
_entity.id
_entity.type
_entity.pdbx_description
1 polymer ?
#
loop_
_entity_poly.entity_id
_entity_poly.type
_entity_poly.pdbx_seq_one_letter_code
_entity_poly.pdbx_strand_id
1 'polypeptide(L)'
;MFSLIWLSYVKDLLQNREYVGCQKGSFVVELLKSLNFEESFIRFYDSPEDFDKGISLEVKNGGFDAAFDEIPYINLILTRKYCVKYTKVGLSYWTGGFGFAF
;
A
#
# COMPACT_ATOMS: atom_id res chain seq x y z
N MET A 1 7.71 19.59 -8.93
CA MET A 1 8.90 18.93 -8.37
C MET A 1 8.58 17.72 -7.48
N PHE A 2 7.37 17.15 -7.53
CA PHE A 2 6.91 16.11 -6.58
C PHE A 2 7.03 14.66 -7.11
N SER A 3 6.97 14.45 -8.43
CA SER A 3 7.02 13.10 -9.04
C SER A 3 8.34 12.35 -8.79
N LEU A 4 9.45 13.04 -8.49
CA LEU A 4 10.76 12.41 -8.36
C LEU A 4 10.92 11.63 -7.04
N ILE A 5 10.38 12.15 -5.94
CA ILE A 5 10.47 11.54 -4.60
C ILE A 5 9.73 10.19 -4.54
N TRP A 6 8.59 10.11 -5.24
CA TRP A 6 7.81 8.89 -5.34
C TRP A 6 8.52 7.83 -6.19
N LEU A 7 9.08 8.26 -7.33
CA LEU A 7 9.76 7.35 -8.24
C LEU A 7 11.02 6.75 -7.62
N SER A 8 11.73 7.50 -6.77
CA SER A 8 12.81 6.95 -5.95
C SER A 8 12.29 5.96 -4.92
N TYR A 9 11.24 6.30 -4.16
CA TYR A 9 10.72 5.40 -3.13
C TYR A 9 10.22 4.05 -3.68
N VAL A 10 9.46 4.08 -4.78
CA VAL A 10 8.99 2.84 -5.44
C VAL A 10 10.16 2.04 -6.01
N LYS A 11 11.17 2.72 -6.58
CA LYS A 11 12.39 2.04 -7.06
C LYS A 11 13.17 1.40 -5.91
N ASP A 12 13.25 2.06 -4.76
CA ASP A 12 13.93 1.52 -3.58
C ASP A 12 13.22 0.25 -3.09
N LEU A 13 11.88 0.26 -2.98
CA LEU A 13 11.10 -0.92 -2.63
C LEU A 13 11.29 -2.08 -3.62
N LEU A 14 11.29 -1.77 -4.93
CA LEU A 14 11.55 -2.75 -5.99
C LEU A 14 12.97 -3.32 -5.93
N GLN A 15 13.96 -2.46 -5.69
CA GLN A 15 15.36 -2.85 -5.62
C GLN A 15 15.67 -3.68 -4.38
N ASN A 16 15.05 -3.36 -3.25
CA ASN A 16 15.20 -4.08 -1.99
C ASN A 16 14.37 -5.36 -1.91
N ARG A 17 13.45 -5.60 -2.85
CA ARG A 17 12.51 -6.73 -2.83
C ARG A 17 11.73 -6.79 -1.51
N GLU A 18 11.29 -5.62 -1.04
CA GLU A 18 10.51 -5.50 0.20
C GLU A 18 9.08 -5.98 -0.01
N TYR A 19 8.47 -6.51 1.06
CA TYR A 19 7.10 -7.00 0.99
C TYR A 19 6.13 -5.84 1.18
N VAL A 20 5.13 -5.77 0.31
CA VAL A 20 4.15 -4.68 0.30
C VAL A 20 2.74 -5.22 0.54
N GLY A 21 2.01 -4.59 1.44
CA GLY A 21 0.61 -4.84 1.71
C GLY A 21 -0.28 -4.21 0.65
N CYS A 22 -1.31 -4.91 0.19
CA CYS A 22 -2.34 -4.36 -0.69
C CYS A 22 -3.72 -4.92 -0.32
N GLN A 23 -4.76 -4.08 -0.41
CA GLN A 23 -6.12 -4.54 -0.18
C GLN A 23 -6.54 -5.52 -1.29
N LYS A 24 -7.08 -6.67 -0.89
CA LYS A 24 -7.56 -7.67 -1.85
C LYS A 24 -8.66 -7.11 -2.75
N GLY A 25 -8.55 -7.35 -4.04
CA GLY A 25 -9.53 -6.86 -5.02
C GLY A 25 -9.39 -5.37 -5.36
N SER A 26 -8.38 -4.69 -4.81
CA SER A 26 -8.06 -3.31 -5.21
C SER A 26 -7.41 -3.27 -6.59
N PHE A 27 -7.76 -2.26 -7.39
CA PHE A 27 -7.08 -1.99 -8.66
C PHE A 27 -5.60 -1.62 -8.45
N VAL A 28 -5.23 -1.24 -7.22
CA VAL A 28 -3.84 -0.94 -6.83
C VAL A 28 -2.93 -2.15 -7.09
N VAL A 29 -3.45 -3.37 -7.02
CA VAL A 29 -2.69 -4.59 -7.35
C VAL A 29 -2.24 -4.58 -8.81
N GLU A 30 -3.14 -4.25 -9.73
CA GLU A 30 -2.83 -4.16 -11.16
C GLU A 30 -1.89 -2.99 -11.46
N LEU A 31 -2.07 -1.87 -10.75
CA LEU A 31 -1.15 -0.74 -10.82
C LEU A 31 0.27 -1.14 -10.39
N LEU A 32 0.44 -1.83 -9.26
CA LEU A 32 1.73 -2.33 -8.81
C LEU A 32 2.36 -3.29 -9.83
N LYS A 33 1.58 -4.20 -10.39
CA LYS A 33 2.04 -5.10 -11.46
C LYS A 33 2.54 -4.33 -12.69
N SER A 34 1.84 -3.26 -13.10
CA SER A 34 2.27 -2.40 -14.22
C SER A 34 3.56 -1.63 -13.93
N LEU A 35 3.89 -1.44 -12.65
CA LEU A 35 5.14 -0.84 -12.17
C LEU A 35 6.26 -1.88 -11.99
N ASN A 36 6.08 -3.11 -12.49
CA ASN A 36 6.99 -4.26 -12.36
C ASN A 36 7.17 -4.80 -10.93
N PHE A 37 6.19 -4.62 -10.05
CA PHE A 37 6.18 -5.40 -8.79
C PHE A 37 5.86 -6.86 -9.08
N GLU A 38 6.71 -7.78 -8.60
CA GLU A 38 6.39 -9.21 -8.61
C GLU A 38 5.28 -9.50 -7.59
N GLU A 39 4.29 -10.29 -7.99
CA GLU A 39 3.14 -10.66 -7.16
C GLU A 39 3.54 -11.46 -5.90
N SER A 40 4.70 -12.11 -5.93
CA SER A 40 5.30 -12.83 -4.79
C SER A 40 5.61 -11.93 -3.58
N PHE A 41 5.87 -10.64 -3.80
CA PHE A 41 6.13 -9.65 -2.75
C PHE A 41 4.88 -8.90 -2.31
N ILE A 42 3.73 -9.18 -2.92
CA ILE A 42 2.46 -8.54 -2.56
C ILE A 42 1.73 -9.41 -1.52
N ARG A 43 1.47 -8.83 -0.35
CA ARG A 43 0.70 -9.44 0.73
C ARG A 43 -0.70 -8.84 0.74
N PHE A 44 -1.72 -9.68 0.69
CA PHE A 44 -3.10 -9.22 0.70
C PHE A 44 -3.65 -9.13 2.12
N TYR A 45 -4.43 -8.07 2.38
CA TYR A 45 -5.25 -7.94 3.58
C TYR A 45 -6.69 -7.55 3.19
N ASP A 46 -7.65 -7.93 4.03
CA ASP A 46 -9.08 -7.71 3.80
C ASP A 46 -9.69 -6.71 4.81
N SER A 47 -9.06 -6.55 5.98
CA SER A 47 -9.60 -5.73 7.08
C SER A 47 -8.54 -4.79 7.68
N PRO A 48 -8.96 -3.69 8.34
CA PRO A 48 -8.07 -2.82 9.11
C PRO A 48 -7.29 -3.59 10.20
N GLU A 49 -7.88 -4.63 10.78
CA GLU A 49 -7.23 -5.48 11.77
C GLU A 49 -6.12 -6.33 11.15
N ASP A 50 -6.33 -6.85 9.94
CA ASP A 50 -5.31 -7.60 9.19
C ASP A 50 -4.19 -6.69 8.71
N PHE A 51 -4.51 -5.44 8.36
CA PHE A 51 -3.51 -4.41 8.08
C PHE A 51 -2.60 -4.16 9.29
N ASP A 52 -3.17 -3.89 10.48
CA ASP A 52 -2.41 -3.63 11.71
C ASP A 52 -1.58 -4.85 12.13
N LYS A 53 -2.11 -6.06 11.96
CA LYS A 53 -1.34 -7.30 12.17
C LYS A 53 -0.19 -7.41 11.18
N GLY A 54 -0.46 -7.25 9.88
CA GLY A 54 0.53 -7.45 8.82
C GLY A 54 1.69 -6.46 8.91
N ILE A 55 1.43 -5.20 9.24
CA ILE A 55 2.48 -4.18 9.40
C ILE A 55 3.22 -4.29 10.74
N SER A 56 2.60 -4.90 11.77
CA SER A 56 3.24 -5.14 13.07
C SER A 56 4.01 -6.47 13.10
N LEU A 57 3.74 -7.37 12.17
CA LEU A 57 4.41 -8.66 12.03
C LEU A 57 5.76 -8.49 11.32
N GLU A 58 6.73 -9.29 11.71
CA GLU A 58 7.95 -9.40 10.92
C GLU A 58 7.64 -9.95 9.53
N VAL A 59 8.34 -9.41 8.53
CA VAL A 59 8.23 -9.83 7.12
C VAL A 59 8.38 -11.34 6.94
N LYS A 60 9.29 -11.97 7.70
CA LYS A 60 9.52 -13.43 7.69
C LYS A 60 8.30 -14.25 8.11
N ASN A 61 7.42 -13.66 8.92
CA ASN A 61 6.21 -14.31 9.45
C ASN A 61 4.96 -13.92 8.64
N GLY A 62 5.13 -13.38 7.43
CA GLY A 62 4.03 -12.97 6.55
C GLY A 62 3.59 -11.52 6.74
N GLY A 63 4.37 -10.71 7.46
CA GLY A 63 4.19 -9.26 7.51
C GLY A 63 4.65 -8.51 6.25
N PHE A 64 4.54 -7.19 6.27
CA PHE A 64 4.97 -6.30 5.19
C PHE A 64 5.52 -4.98 5.71
N ASP A 65 6.43 -4.36 4.95
CA ASP A 65 7.16 -3.14 5.34
C ASP A 65 6.39 -1.85 5.00
N ALA A 66 5.63 -1.90 3.90
CA ALA A 66 4.83 -0.79 3.41
C ALA A 66 3.50 -1.31 2.88
N ALA A 67 2.49 -0.43 2.76
CA ALA A 67 1.20 -0.81 2.18
C ALA A 67 0.71 0.25 1.19
N PHE A 68 0.11 -0.23 0.11
CA PHE A 68 -0.48 0.58 -0.95
C PHE A 68 -1.98 0.36 -0.98
N ASP A 69 -2.71 1.46 -0.82
CA ASP A 69 -4.16 1.47 -0.81
C ASP A 69 -4.65 2.87 -1.18
N GLU A 70 -5.93 3.00 -1.47
CA GLU A 70 -6.53 4.26 -1.84
C GLU A 70 -6.60 5.18 -0.61
N ILE A 71 -6.36 6.49 -0.83
CA ILE A 71 -6.40 7.52 0.21
C ILE A 71 -7.63 7.41 1.14
N PRO A 72 -8.88 7.25 0.64
CA PRO A 72 -10.05 7.15 1.50
C PRO A 72 -10.03 5.91 2.42
N TYR A 73 -9.55 4.76 1.94
CA TYR A 73 -9.42 3.56 2.75
C TYR A 73 -8.32 3.70 3.81
N ILE A 74 -7.15 4.23 3.44
CA ILE A 74 -6.08 4.52 4.41
C ILE A 74 -6.55 5.53 5.46
N ASN A 75 -7.27 6.58 5.05
CA ASN A 75 -7.86 7.55 5.98
C ASN A 75 -8.79 6.86 6.98
N LEU A 76 -9.66 5.98 6.50
CA LEU A 76 -10.60 5.26 7.37
C LEU A 76 -9.87 4.42 8.42
N ILE A 77 -8.82 3.72 8.03
CA ILE A 77 -8.00 2.89 8.94
C ILE A 77 -7.30 3.77 9.99
N LEU A 78 -6.67 4.87 9.55
CA LEU A 78 -5.92 5.77 10.43
C LEU A 78 -6.82 6.53 11.41
N THR A 79 -7.94 7.08 10.94
CA THR A 79 -8.83 7.90 11.77
C THR A 79 -9.58 7.09 12.83
N ARG A 80 -9.90 5.81 12.57
CA ARG A 80 -10.69 5.01 13.52
C ARG A 80 -9.90 4.33 14.63
N LYS A 81 -8.68 3.83 14.35
CA LYS A 81 -7.97 2.95 15.30
C LYS A 81 -6.48 3.25 15.50
N TYR A 82 -5.81 3.91 14.54
CA TYR A 82 -4.34 3.89 14.51
C TYR A 82 -3.69 5.25 14.25
N CYS A 83 -4.36 6.35 14.58
CA CYS A 83 -3.93 7.72 14.29
C CYS A 83 -2.52 8.09 14.80
N VAL A 84 -2.00 7.36 15.80
CA VAL A 84 -0.68 7.59 16.42
C VAL A 84 0.37 6.57 15.94
N LYS A 85 -0.05 5.44 15.38
CA LYS A 85 0.81 4.28 15.14
C LYS A 85 1.41 4.26 13.74
N TYR A 86 0.74 4.87 12.77
CA TYR A 86 1.14 4.87 11.37
C TYR A 86 1.10 6.27 10.78
N THR A 87 2.08 6.57 9.93
CA THR A 87 2.16 7.83 9.19
C THR A 87 2.01 7.52 7.71
N LYS A 88 1.27 8.36 7.00
CA LYS A 88 1.23 8.27 5.53
C LYS A 88 2.57 8.74 4.98
N VAL A 89 3.29 7.85 4.31
CA VAL A 89 4.54 8.17 3.64
C VAL A 89 4.30 8.17 2.14
N GLY A 90 4.79 9.21 1.45
CA GLY A 90 4.72 9.32 -0.01
C GLY A 90 3.58 10.21 -0.53
N LEU A 91 3.75 10.68 -1.76
CA LEU A 91 2.70 11.37 -2.50
C LEU A 91 1.68 10.34 -3.01
N SER A 92 0.41 10.71 -2.93
CA SER A 92 -0.67 9.95 -3.54
C SER A 92 -0.50 9.91 -5.06
N TYR A 93 -0.51 8.72 -5.64
CA TYR A 93 -0.67 8.54 -7.08
C TYR A 93 -2.05 9.09 -7.48
N TRP A 94 -2.11 9.96 -8.49
CA TRP A 94 -3.39 10.43 -9.02
C TRP A 94 -4.03 9.29 -9.80
N THR A 95 -4.74 8.44 -9.09
CA THR A 95 -5.74 7.54 -9.67
C THR A 95 -7.00 8.37 -9.80
N GLY A 96 -7.63 8.41 -10.98
CA GLY A 96 -8.94 9.05 -11.13
C GLY A 96 -9.83 8.59 -9.96
N GLY A 97 -10.43 9.54 -9.24
CA GLY A 97 -11.21 9.21 -8.04
C GLY A 97 -12.40 8.29 -8.33
N PHE A 98 -13.22 8.02 -7.33
CA PHE A 98 -14.40 7.18 -7.52
C PHE A 98 -15.36 7.76 -8.57
N GLY A 99 -15.86 6.90 -9.45
CA GLY A 99 -16.84 7.22 -10.49
C GLY A 99 -17.78 6.05 -10.75
N PHE A 100 -18.94 6.34 -11.32
CA PHE A 100 -19.94 5.33 -11.69
C PHE A 100 -19.87 5.06 -13.20
N ALA A 101 -19.99 3.79 -13.59
CA ALA A 101 -20.11 3.36 -14.98
C ALA A 101 -21.41 2.55 -15.15
N PHE A 102 -22.06 2.68 -16.30
CA PHE A 102 -23.33 2.04 -16.65
C PHE A 102 -23.25 1.43 -18.06
#